data_AF-A0A8T4YZP2-F1
#
_entry.id   AF-A0A8T4YZP2-F1
#
_cell.length_a   1.000
_cell.length_b   1.000
_cell.length_c   1.000
_cell.angle_alpha   90.00
_cell.angle_beta   90.00
_cell.angle_gamma   90.00
#
_symmetry.space_group_name_H-M   'P 1'
#
loop_
_entity.id
_entity.type
_entity.pdbx_description
1 polymer ?
#
loop_
_entity_poly.entity_id
_entity_poly.type
_entity_poly.pdbx_seq_one_letter_code
_entity_poly.pdbx_strand_id
1 'polypeptide(L)' 'MLRRRRWIIYRRLEGWKIVDIAETLGVSVKTVDRWCRIHRKHGWEGLAVNSHDPHITHRTSQA' A
#
# COMPACT_ATOMS: atom_id res chain seq x y z
N MET A 1 10.80 3.27 -5.11
CA MET A 1 9.39 3.03 -4.70
C MET A 1 9.05 3.54 -3.29
N LEU A 2 9.97 3.51 -2.31
CA LEU A 2 9.71 3.95 -0.94
C LEU A 2 9.25 5.41 -0.79
N ARG A 3 9.83 6.33 -1.58
CA ARG A 3 9.48 7.75 -1.56
C ARG A 3 7.99 8.00 -1.84
N ARG A 4 7.41 7.31 -2.84
CA ARG A 4 5.98 7.41 -3.17
C ARG A 4 5.10 6.87 -2.05
N ARG A 5 5.47 5.73 -1.46
CA ARG A 5 4.73 5.11 -0.35
C ARG A 5 4.74 5.97 0.90
N ARG A 6 5.89 6.54 1.26
CA ARG A 6 5.98 7.48 2.39
C ARG A 6 5.15 8.73 2.15
N TRP A 7 5.19 9.27 0.94
CA TRP A 7 4.38 10.43 0.56
C TRP A 7 2.88 10.18 0.72
N ILE A 8 2.37 9.00 0.32
CA ILE A 8 0.97 8.59 0.55
C ILE A 8 0.60 8.67 2.03
N ILE A 9 1.45 8.13 2.91
CA ILE A 9 1.18 8.12 4.35
C ILE A 9 1.25 9.52 4.95
N TYR A 10 2.24 10.33 4.56
CA TYR A 10 2.31 11.73 5.01
C TYR A 10 1.04 12.50 4.64
N ARG A 11 0.56 12.38 3.39
CA ARG A 11 -0.70 13.00 2.97
C ARG A 11 -1.89 12.51 3.77
N ARG A 12 -1.93 11.21 4.08
CA ARG A 12 -3.00 10.65 4.91
C ARG A 12 -2.98 11.20 6.34
N LEU A 13 -1.79 11.46 6.90
CA LEU A 13 -1.61 12.09 8.22
C LEU A 13 -1.96 13.58 8.19
N GLU A 14 -1.75 14.26 7.07
CA GLU A 14 -2.22 15.64 6.82
C GLU A 14 -3.75 15.73 6.66
N GLY A 15 -4.47 14.60 6.68
CA GLY A 15 -5.94 14.57 6.60
C GLY A 15 -6.51 14.46 5.18
N TRP A 16 -5.67 14.23 4.17
CA TRP A 16 -6.14 14.05 2.79
C TRP A 16 -6.98 12.77 2.64
N LYS A 17 -7.97 12.81 1.74
CA LYS A 17 -8.78 11.63 1.42
C LYS A 17 -7.98 10.67 0.55
N ILE A 18 -8.26 9.38 0.71
CA ILE A 18 -7.60 8.29 -0.03
C ILE A 18 -7.85 8.44 -1.55
N VAL A 19 -9.03 8.92 -1.93
CA VAL A 19 -9.41 9.14 -3.34
C VAL A 19 -8.55 10.23 -3.97
N ASP A 20 -8.45 11.40 -3.33
CA ASP A 20 -7.63 12.52 -3.83
C ASP A 20 -6.15 12.12 -3.99
N ILE A 21 -5.62 11.34 -3.04
CA ILE A 21 -4.25 10.80 -3.11
C ILE A 21 -4.10 9.83 -4.29
N ALA A 22 -5.09 8.96 -4.50
CA ALA A 22 -5.11 8.00 -5.59
C ALA A 22 -5.15 8.69 -6.96
N GLU A 23 -5.99 9.70 -7.10
CA GLU A 23 -6.09 10.53 -8.31
C GLU A 23 -4.79 11.28 -8.59
N THR A 24 -4.21 11.93 -7.57
CA THR A 24 -2.95 12.69 -7.71
C THR A 24 -1.78 11.81 -8.17
N LEU A 25 -1.75 10.55 -7.75
CA LEU A 25 -0.69 9.61 -8.09
C LEU A 25 -1.00 8.72 -9.30
N GLY A 26 -2.24 8.75 -9.80
CA GLY A 26 -2.71 7.83 -10.86
C GLY A 26 -2.66 6.36 -10.43
N VAL A 27 -2.89 6.06 -9.15
CA VAL A 27 -2.90 4.69 -8.62
C VAL A 27 -4.29 4.30 -8.15
N SER A 28 -4.54 3.00 -8.00
CA SER A 28 -5.84 2.55 -7.48
C SER A 28 -6.03 2.96 -6.02
N VAL A 29 -7.27 3.31 -5.64
CA VAL A 29 -7.68 3.56 -4.25
C VAL A 29 -7.32 2.37 -3.35
N LYS A 30 -7.46 1.14 -3.85
CA LYS A 30 -7.09 -0.08 -3.11
C LYS A 30 -5.60 -0.15 -2.79
N THR A 31 -4.73 0.36 -3.67
CA THR A 31 -3.30 0.45 -3.41
C THR A 31 -3.02 1.40 -2.25
N VAL A 32 -3.65 2.58 -2.26
CA VAL A 32 -3.50 3.59 -1.20
C VAL A 32 -4.03 3.06 0.14
N ASP A 33 -5.20 2.43 0.14
CA ASP A 33 -5.81 1.80 1.31
C ASP A 33 -4.92 0.70 1.91
N ARG A 34 -4.41 -0.21 1.07
CA ARG A 34 -3.46 -1.26 1.49
C ARG A 34 -2.24 -0.66 2.18
N TRP A 35 -1.64 0.41 1.64
CA TRP A 35 -0.49 1.06 2.26
C TRP A 35 -0.85 1.70 3.61
N CYS A 36 -2.01 2.34 3.71
CA CYS A 36 -2.50 2.88 4.99
C CYS A 36 -2.67 1.77 6.03
N ARG A 37 -3.21 0.60 5.64
CA ARG A 37 -3.38 -0.55 6.52
C ARG A 37 -2.05 -1.15 6.97
N ILE A 38 -1.08 -1.28 6.06
CA ILE A 38 0.28 -1.76 6.38
C ILE A 38 0.96 -0.80 7.35
N HIS A 39 0.88 0.51 7.11
CA HIS A 39 1.44 1.51 8.01
C HIS A 39 0.83 1.42 9.42
N ARG A 40 -0.49 1.23 9.51
CA ARG A 40 -1.17 1.06 10.81
C ARG A 40 -0.73 -0.21 11.54
N LYS A 41 -0.40 -1.29 10.83
CA LYS A 41 -0.03 -2.58 11.42
C LYS A 41 1.46 -2.71 11.76
N HIS A 42 2.34 -2.14 10.94
CA HIS A 42 3.79 -2.38 10.97
C HIS A 42 4.61 -1.08 11.01
N GLY A 43 3.97 0.08 11.09
CA GLY A 43 4.65 1.38 11.06
C GLY A 43 5.40 1.65 9.76
N TRP A 44 6.42 2.50 9.84
CA TRP A 44 7.24 2.91 8.69
C TRP A 44 8.11 1.77 8.14
N GLU A 45 8.46 0.80 8.96
CA GLU A 45 9.25 -0.38 8.59
C GLU A 45 8.46 -1.29 7.66
N GLY A 46 7.14 -1.44 7.87
CA GLY A 46 6.26 -2.20 6.98
C GLY A 46 6.17 -1.64 5.56
N LEU A 47 6.43 -0.34 5.36
CA LEU A 47 6.48 0.26 4.01
C LEU A 47 7.79 -0.03 3.28
N ALA A 48 8.87 -0.30 4.04
CA ALA A 48 10.20 -0.71 3.57
C ALA A 48 10.19 -2.11 2.97
N VAL A 49 9.34 -2.99 3.51
CA VAL A 49 9.13 -4.34 2.97
C VAL A 49 8.60 -4.21 1.54
N ASN A 50 9.37 -4.73 0.58
CA ASN A 50 8.90 -4.86 -0.79
C ASN A 50 7.67 -5.78 -0.77
N SER A 51 6.55 -5.31 -1.34
CA SER A 51 5.37 -6.14 -1.62
C SER A 51 5.74 -7.18 -2.67
N HIS A 52 6.54 -8.16 -2.26
CA HIS A 52 6.83 -9.37 -2.98
C HIS A 52 6.41 -10.55 -2.09
N ASP A 53 5.34 -10.37 -1.32
CA ASP A 53 4.67 -11.49 -0.68
C ASP A 53 3.71 -12.05 -1.74
N PRO A 54 4.01 -13.22 -2.34
CA PRO A 54 3.13 -13.84 -3.31
C PRO A 54 1.81 -14.13 -2.59
N HIS A 55 0.76 -13.42 -2.99
CA HIS A 55 -0.58 -13.67 -2.52
C HIS A 55 -0.98 -15.08 -2.95
N ILE A 56 -0.91 -16.02 -2.01
CA ILE A 56 -1.42 -17.39 -2.06
C ILE A 56 -1.54 -17.91 -3.50
N THR A 57 -0.45 -18.48 -4.04
CA THR A 57 -0.59 -19.39 -5.18
C THR A 57 -1.44 -20.55 -4.69
N HIS A 58 -2.72 -20.56 -5.05
CA HIS A 58 -3.56 -21.73 -4.90
C HIS A 58 -2.77 -22.88 -5.52
N ARG A 59 -2.41 -23.88 -4.70
CA ARG A 59 -1.73 -25.07 -5.17
C ARG A 59 -2.76 -25.81 -6.02
N THR A 60 -2.81 -25.53 -7.31
CA THR A 60 -3.60 -26.31 -8.26
C THR A 60 -3.03 -27.72 -8.20
N SER A 61 -3.74 -28.64 -7.56
CA SER A 61 -3.39 -30.05 -7.55
C SER A 61 -3.42 -30.51 -9.01
N GLN A 62 -2.26 -30.84 -9.57
CA GLN A 62 -2.14 -31.51 -10.86
C GLN A 62 -1.82 -32.97 -10.59
N ALA A 63 -2.77 -33.82 -11.02
CA ALA A 63 -2.75 -35.27 -11.12
C ALA A 63 -2.69 -36.06 -9.79
#